data_AF-A0A2T1F5B9-F1
#
_entry.id   AF-A0A2T1F5B9-F1
#
_cell.length_a   1.000
_cell.length_b   1.000
_cell.length_c   1.000
_cell.angle_alpha   90.00
_cell.angle_beta   90.00
_cell.angle_gamma   90.00
#
_symmetry.space_group_name_H-M   'P 1'
#
loop_
_entity.id
_entity.type
_entity.pdbx_description
1 polymer ?
#
loop_
_entity_poly.entity_id
_entity_poly.type
_entity_poly.pdbx_seq_one_letter_code
_entity_poly.pdbx_strand_id
1 'polypeptide(L)'
;MSKKLSSEEVNKIKIMFPAIPEDYFDFMRNIGWGNFSNSLMLYSAPVNPDEIYGDDYPDDISRILIFGDDFNGRCFGWDPSNKFYIGEIDPILPSRSKSIERGTITK
;
A
#
# COMPACT_ATOMS: atom_id res chain seq x y z
N MET A 1 14.95 3.42 10.35
CA MET A 1 14.82 2.31 11.33
C MET A 1 13.43 1.74 11.17
N SER A 2 13.31 0.47 10.80
CA SER A 2 12.00 -0.19 10.71
C SER A 2 11.52 -0.61 12.10
N LYS A 3 10.20 -0.56 12.31
CA LYS A 3 9.51 -1.01 13.53
C LYS A 3 8.70 -2.24 13.20
N LYS A 4 8.71 -3.25 14.06
CA LYS A 4 7.95 -4.49 13.85
C LYS A 4 6.58 -4.37 14.48
N LEU A 5 5.59 -5.04 13.89
CA LEU A 5 4.27 -5.17 14.51
C LEU A 5 4.24 -6.38 15.45
N SER A 6 3.57 -6.21 16.58
CA SER A 6 3.20 -7.30 17.49
C SER A 6 2.12 -8.19 16.87
N SER A 7 1.97 -9.40 17.41
CA SER A 7 0.93 -10.34 16.99
C SER A 7 -0.48 -9.75 17.17
N GLU A 8 -0.73 -9.00 18.25
CA GLU A 8 -1.99 -8.30 18.48
C GLU A 8 -2.28 -7.23 17.43
N GLU A 9 -1.29 -6.42 17.05
CA GLU A 9 -1.44 -5.39 16.02
C GLU A 9 -1.74 -6.02 14.65
N VAL A 10 -1.01 -7.07 14.29
CA VAL A 10 -1.23 -7.83 13.06
C VAL A 10 -2.65 -8.39 13.02
N ASN A 11 -3.12 -9.01 14.09
CA ASN A 11 -4.47 -9.57 14.14
C ASN A 11 -5.55 -8.50 13.97
N LYS A 12 -5.37 -7.31 14.55
CA LYS A 12 -6.29 -6.18 14.34
C LYS A 12 -6.35 -5.76 12.87
N ILE A 13 -5.19 -5.58 12.23
CA ILE A 13 -5.12 -5.18 10.82
C ILE A 13 -5.71 -6.25 9.92
N LYS A 14 -5.46 -7.53 10.20
CA LYS A 14 -6.00 -8.66 9.44
C LYS A 14 -7.53 -8.74 9.51
N ILE A 15 -8.13 -8.40 10.66
CA ILE A 15 -9.59 -8.32 10.81
C ILE A 15 -10.15 -7.14 9.99
N MET A 16 -9.46 -5.99 9.98
CA MET A 16 -9.89 -4.81 9.22
C MET A 16 -9.73 -4.99 7.71
N PHE A 17 -8.68 -5.71 7.27
CA PHE A 17 -8.32 -5.87 5.86
C PHE A 17 -8.11 -7.35 5.50
N PRO A 18 -9.19 -8.16 5.46
CA PRO A 18 -9.08 -9.61 5.24
C PRO A 18 -8.61 -9.99 3.82
N ALA A 19 -8.61 -9.04 2.88
CA ALA A 19 -8.14 -9.25 1.51
C ALA A 19 -6.61 -9.22 1.36
N ILE A 20 -5.87 -8.77 2.38
CA ILE A 20 -4.42 -8.67 2.33
C ILE A 20 -3.79 -10.06 2.53
N PRO A 21 -2.81 -10.47 1.70
CA PRO A 21 -2.14 -11.76 1.83
C PRO A 21 -1.41 -11.96 3.16
N GLU A 22 -1.36 -13.20 3.66
CA GLU A 22 -0.64 -13.55 4.90
C GLU A 22 0.84 -13.17 4.85
N ASP A 23 1.49 -13.34 3.70
CA ASP A 23 2.91 -13.04 3.47
C ASP A 23 3.26 -11.58 3.83
N TYR A 24 2.32 -10.65 3.68
CA TYR A 24 2.52 -9.26 4.11
C TYR A 24 2.60 -9.15 5.64
N PHE A 25 1.75 -9.87 6.36
CA PHE A 25 1.78 -9.89 7.82
C PHE A 25 3.03 -10.58 8.36
N ASP A 26 3.52 -11.61 7.66
CA ASP A 26 4.84 -12.20 7.93
C ASP A 26 5.95 -11.16 7.75
N PHE A 27 5.92 -10.38 6.67
CA PHE A 27 6.87 -9.29 6.44
C PHE A 27 6.80 -8.24 7.57
N MET A 28 5.61 -7.83 7.99
CA MET A 28 5.42 -6.82 9.04
C MET A 28 5.88 -7.29 10.43
N ARG A 29 5.83 -8.60 10.72
CA ARG A 29 6.39 -9.17 11.95
C ARG A 29 7.91 -9.29 11.90
N ASN A 30 8.47 -9.70 10.76
CA ASN A 30 9.87 -10.06 10.67
C ASN A 30 10.78 -8.88 10.30
N ILE A 31 10.33 -8.04 9.37
CA ILE A 31 11.07 -6.91 8.80
C ILE A 31 10.53 -5.58 9.35
N GLY A 32 9.20 -5.45 9.38
CA GLY A 32 8.51 -4.29 9.94
C GLY A 32 8.13 -3.21 8.93
N TRP A 33 7.65 -2.10 9.45
CA TRP A 33 7.22 -0.90 8.74
C TRP A 33 8.12 0.29 9.05
N GLY A 34 7.96 1.39 8.33
CA GLY A 34 8.70 2.63 8.50
C GLY A 34 9.60 2.93 7.30
N ASN A 35 10.62 3.76 7.51
CA ASN A 35 11.50 4.19 6.44
C ASN A 35 12.57 3.13 6.13
N PHE A 36 12.54 2.67 4.89
CA PHE A 36 13.54 1.85 4.22
C PHE A 36 14.38 2.71 3.28
N SER A 37 15.69 2.71 3.53
CA SER A 37 16.73 3.33 2.67
C SER A 37 16.49 4.78 2.23
N ASN A 38 15.71 5.58 2.97
CA ASN A 38 15.34 6.96 2.64
C ASN A 38 14.57 7.12 1.31
N SER A 39 14.11 6.03 0.72
CA SER A 39 13.49 6.01 -0.61
C SER A 39 12.14 5.28 -0.60
N LEU A 40 11.77 4.70 0.55
CA LEU A 40 10.56 3.91 0.70
C LEU A 40 10.04 4.07 2.12
N MET A 41 8.80 4.48 2.27
CA MET A 41 8.04 4.40 3.50
C MET A 41 7.07 3.24 3.41
N LEU A 42 7.06 2.37 4.41
CA LEU A 42 5.96 1.43 4.63
C LEU A 42 5.16 1.88 5.85
N TYR A 43 3.84 1.85 5.76
CA TYR A 43 2.95 2.28 6.84
C TYR A 43 2.72 1.16 7.86
N SER A 44 2.37 1.55 9.09
CA SER A 44 2.04 0.59 10.15
C SER A 44 0.74 -0.17 9.88
N ALA A 45 -0.13 0.38 9.04
CA ALA A 45 -1.35 -0.23 8.54
C ALA A 45 -1.67 0.35 7.16
N PRO A 46 -2.40 -0.40 6.32
CA PRO A 46 -2.94 0.15 5.07
C PRO A 46 -3.91 1.30 5.35
N VAL A 47 -3.96 2.24 4.42
CA VAL A 47 -4.84 3.41 4.43
C VAL A 47 -5.63 3.48 3.12
N ASN A 48 -6.77 4.14 3.15
CA ASN A 48 -7.56 4.37 1.95
C ASN A 48 -6.97 5.52 1.11
N PRO A 49 -7.28 5.61 -0.20
CA PRO A 49 -6.74 6.64 -1.07
C PRO A 49 -7.13 8.06 -0.65
N ASP A 50 -8.31 8.24 -0.04
CA ASP A 50 -8.78 9.53 0.46
C ASP A 50 -7.92 10.10 1.59
N GLU A 51 -7.29 9.23 2.38
CA GLU A 51 -6.35 9.64 3.44
C GLU A 51 -5.06 10.25 2.85
N ILE A 52 -4.72 9.93 1.59
CA ILE A 52 -3.50 10.41 0.92
C ILE A 52 -3.81 11.52 -0.08
N TYR A 53 -4.87 11.37 -0.88
CA TYR A 53 -5.20 12.24 -2.01
C TYR A 53 -6.39 13.17 -1.73
N GLY A 54 -7.04 13.08 -0.56
CA GLY A 54 -8.33 13.72 -0.34
C GLY A 54 -9.41 13.15 -1.26
N ASP A 55 -10.41 13.93 -1.65
CA ASP A 55 -11.49 13.45 -2.51
C ASP A 55 -11.16 13.48 -4.02
N ASP A 56 -9.96 13.94 -4.40
CA ASP A 56 -9.57 14.14 -5.81
C ASP A 56 -8.73 12.99 -6.35
N TYR A 57 -9.40 11.87 -6.60
CA TYR A 57 -8.80 10.70 -7.23
C TYR A 57 -9.82 9.94 -8.07
N PRO A 58 -9.39 9.14 -9.07
CA PRO A 58 -10.31 8.47 -9.99
C PRO A 58 -10.97 7.26 -9.32
N ASP A 59 -12.22 6.97 -9.69
CA ASP A 59 -13.02 5.92 -9.07
C ASP A 59 -12.35 4.53 -9.10
N ASP A 60 -11.50 4.26 -10.09
CA ASP A 60 -10.82 2.99 -10.26
C ASP A 60 -9.76 2.72 -9.20
N ILE A 61 -9.29 3.74 -8.45
CA ILE A 61 -8.38 3.54 -7.32
C ILE A 61 -9.08 3.51 -5.97
N SER A 62 -10.37 3.85 -5.88
CA SER A 62 -11.12 3.91 -4.60
C SER A 62 -11.08 2.63 -3.77
N ARG A 63 -10.89 1.48 -4.42
CA ARG A 63 -10.79 0.16 -3.78
C ARG A 63 -9.38 -0.24 -3.34
N ILE A 64 -8.38 0.58 -3.65
CA ILE A 64 -6.97 0.26 -3.39
C ILE A 64 -6.64 0.56 -1.93
N LEU A 65 -5.99 -0.39 -1.25
CA LEU A 65 -5.45 -0.20 0.09
C LEU A 65 -3.97 0.17 -0.01
N ILE A 66 -3.62 1.41 0.29
CA ILE A 66 -2.25 1.93 0.18
C ILE A 66 -1.46 1.53 1.43
N PHE A 67 -0.26 0.99 1.26
CA PHE A 67 0.58 0.52 2.37
C PHE A 67 1.96 1.18 2.45
N GLY A 68 2.28 2.09 1.53
CA GLY A 68 3.54 2.81 1.53
C GLY A 68 3.70 3.74 0.34
N ASP A 69 4.79 4.51 0.34
CA ASP A 69 5.14 5.47 -0.72
C ASP A 69 6.66 5.62 -0.90
N ASP A 70 7.09 6.21 -2.02
CA ASP A 70 8.50 6.44 -2.34
C ASP A 70 9.01 7.84 -1.97
N PHE A 71 8.24 8.62 -1.19
CA PHE A 71 8.44 10.05 -0.91
C PHE A 71 8.46 10.99 -2.14
N ASN A 72 8.26 10.46 -3.35
CA ASN A 72 8.33 11.21 -4.60
C ASN A 72 7.00 11.16 -5.38
N GLY A 73 5.90 10.82 -4.69
CA GLY A 73 4.54 10.83 -5.24
C GLY A 73 4.04 9.46 -5.71
N ARG A 74 4.84 8.38 -5.62
CA ARG A 74 4.34 7.02 -5.90
C ARG A 74 3.89 6.34 -4.64
N CYS A 75 2.76 5.64 -4.73
CA CYS A 75 2.20 4.85 -3.64
C CYS A 75 2.11 3.37 -4.03
N PHE A 76 2.29 2.50 -3.04
CA PHE A 76 2.19 1.06 -3.19
C PHE A 76 0.89 0.59 -2.56
N GLY A 77 0.14 -0.29 -3.25
CA GLY A 77 -1.18 -0.67 -2.77
C GLY A 77 -1.63 -2.09 -3.12
N TRP A 78 -2.66 -2.55 -2.42
CA TRP A 78 -3.38 -3.77 -2.77
C TRP A 78 -4.68 -3.43 -3.48
N ASP A 79 -4.92 -4.03 -4.64
CA ASP A 79 -6.27 -4.22 -5.15
C ASP A 79 -6.83 -5.52 -4.56
N PRO A 80 -7.85 -5.48 -3.68
CA PRO A 80 -8.51 -6.67 -3.15
C PRO A 80 -9.01 -7.63 -4.23
N SER A 81 -9.29 -7.10 -5.42
CA SER A 81 -9.74 -7.86 -6.58
C SER A 81 -8.59 -8.56 -7.31
N ASN A 82 -7.33 -8.14 -7.10
CA ASN A 82 -6.20 -8.58 -7.93
C ASN A 82 -4.82 -8.64 -7.24
N LYS A 83 -4.80 -9.06 -5.97
CA LYS A 83 -3.66 -9.56 -5.15
C LYS A 83 -2.42 -8.66 -4.92
N PHE A 84 -2.01 -7.78 -5.84
CA PHE A 84 -0.91 -6.84 -5.64
C PHE A 84 -0.86 -5.77 -6.74
N TYR A 85 -0.68 -4.51 -6.36
CA TYR A 85 -0.57 -3.39 -7.30
C TYR A 85 0.62 -2.48 -6.96
N ILE A 86 1.44 -2.18 -7.96
CA ILE A 86 2.45 -1.11 -7.90
C ILE A 86 1.97 -0.05 -8.88
N GLY A 87 1.92 1.21 -8.50
CA GLY A 87 1.68 2.21 -9.52
C GLY A 87 1.83 3.63 -9.07
N GLU A 88 1.90 4.50 -10.06
CA GLU A 88 1.91 5.94 -9.89
C GLU A 88 0.47 6.41 -9.78
N ILE A 89 0.13 7.04 -8.65
CA ILE A 89 -1.14 7.74 -8.50
C ILE A 89 -0.79 9.22 -8.46
N ASP A 90 -0.76 9.83 -9.66
CA ASP A 90 -0.65 11.28 -9.79
C ASP A 90 -2.06 11.90 -9.72
N PRO A 91 -2.37 12.72 -8.71
CA PRO A 91 -3.67 13.36 -8.58
C PRO A 91 -3.92 14.43 -9.65
N ILE A 92 -2.89 14.96 -10.31
CA ILE A 92 -2.98 16.10 -11.24
C ILE A 92 -3.07 15.66 -12.72
N LEU A 93 -2.73 14.40 -13.03
CA LEU A 93 -2.80 13.92 -14.41
C LEU A 93 -4.23 13.53 -14.85
N PRO A 94 -4.65 13.89 -16.08
CA PRO A 94 -5.93 13.48 -16.63
C PRO A 94 -6.01 11.94 -16.69
N SER A 95 -7.22 11.41 -16.54
CA SER A 95 -7.59 9.99 -16.37
C SER A 95 -7.07 8.99 -17.41
N ARG A 96 -6.33 9.42 -18.45
CA ARG A 96 -5.73 8.56 -19.48
C ARG A 96 -4.25 8.23 -19.31
N SER A 97 -3.55 8.85 -18.36
CA SER A 97 -2.11 8.60 -18.10
C SER A 97 -1.82 7.97 -16.73
N LYS A 98 -2.85 7.54 -16.00
CA LYS A 98 -2.73 6.81 -14.73
C LYS A 98 -2.36 5.37 -15.05
N SER A 99 -1.07 5.10 -15.23
CA SER A 99 -0.57 3.79 -15.61
C SER A 99 -0.50 2.86 -14.40
N ILE A 100 -1.34 1.82 -14.43
CA ILE A 100 -1.27 0.69 -13.52
C ILE A 100 -0.09 -0.21 -13.95
N GLU A 101 1.06 -0.12 -13.28
CA GLU A 101 2.22 -0.96 -13.58
C GLU A 101 2.27 -2.22 -12.68
N ARG A 102 1.81 -3.35 -13.22
CA ARG A 102 1.77 -4.61 -12.47
C ARG A 102 3.18 -5.14 -12.18
N GLY A 103 3.65 -4.97 -10.96
CA GLY A 103 4.80 -5.72 -10.44
C GLY A 103 4.38 -7.13 -10.03
N THR A 104 4.95 -8.16 -10.66
CA THR A 104 4.79 -9.55 -10.20
C THR A 104 5.99 -9.91 -9.33
N ILE A 105 5.78 -10.21 -8.04
CA ILE A 105 6.84 -10.81 -7.22
C ILE A 105 7.02 -12.23 -7.73
N THR A 106 8.04 -12.44 -8.56
CA THR A 106 8.40 -13.77 -9.05
C THR A 106 9.25 -14.44 -7.97
N LYS A 107 8.79 -15.61 -7.51
CA LYS A 107 9.36 -16.38 -6.41
C LYS A 107 10.78 -16.88 -6.69
#